data_AF-A0A1V5NRC4-F1
#
_entry.id   AF-A0A1V5NRC4-F1
#
_cell.length_a   1.000
_cell.length_b   1.000
_cell.length_c   1.000
_cell.angle_alpha   90.00
_cell.angle_beta   90.00
_cell.angle_gamma   90.00
#
_symmetry.space_group_name_H-M   'P 1'
#
loop_
_entity.id
_entity.type
_entity.pdbx_description
1 polymer ?
#
loop_
_entity_poly.entity_id
_entity_poly.type
_entity_poly.pdbx_seq_one_letter_code
_entity_poly.pdbx_strand_id
1 'polypeptide(L)'
;MAHGMTAGELAQFFNRKIGADLKVIPMEGYSRGMIYQDTGLSWVQTSPNIPDLDSVFGYMATGLGEGTGIAQADKFKWIGGKGIDARRFADLLNSAGLPGVTFIPEVRGEAGGVRLKIQDYHSFNPAKTGIYALTYAHLLNNFTVPKSGETIVMFDKIMGSDKIGRYLEQGLTPQQIEAKYTPLLNHFKAERNNHLIY
;
A
#
# COMPACT_ATOMS: atom_id res chain seq x y z
N MET A 1 1.04 4.63 -6.32
CA MET A 1 0.45 3.62 -5.43
C MET A 1 -0.97 4.02 -5.03
N ALA A 2 -1.20 4.82 -3.98
CA ALA A 2 -2.54 5.29 -3.61
C ALA A 2 -2.80 6.71 -4.13
N HIS A 3 -3.75 6.88 -5.05
CA HIS A 3 -4.04 8.17 -5.70
C HIS A 3 -4.96 9.09 -4.89
N GLY A 4 -5.78 8.55 -3.97
CA GLY A 4 -6.66 9.33 -3.08
C GLY A 4 -7.68 10.22 -3.81
N MET A 5 -8.21 9.72 -4.92
CA MET A 5 -9.19 10.37 -5.80
C MET A 5 -10.31 9.37 -6.10
N THR A 6 -11.54 9.85 -6.27
CA THR A 6 -12.64 9.01 -6.77
C THR A 6 -12.44 8.64 -8.23
N ALA A 7 -13.19 7.66 -8.75
CA ALA A 7 -13.12 7.29 -10.16
C ALA A 7 -13.51 8.46 -11.10
N GLY A 8 -14.47 9.31 -10.70
CA GLY A 8 -14.87 10.50 -11.44
C GLY A 8 -13.75 11.56 -11.48
N GLU A 9 -13.09 11.80 -10.36
CA GLU A 9 -11.94 12.70 -10.27
C GLU A 9 -10.76 12.18 -11.12
N LEU A 10 -10.49 10.87 -11.09
CA LEU A 10 -9.47 10.25 -11.96
C LEU A 10 -9.82 10.40 -13.45
N ALA A 11 -11.09 10.21 -13.81
CA ALA A 11 -11.53 10.40 -15.19
C ALA A 11 -11.25 11.83 -15.65
N GLN A 12 -11.61 12.85 -14.85
CA GLN A 12 -11.30 14.25 -15.15
C GLN A 12 -9.78 14.51 -15.20
N PHE A 13 -9.03 13.94 -14.25
CA PHE A 13 -7.58 14.04 -14.21
C PHE A 13 -7.01 13.58 -15.55
N PHE A 14 -7.22 12.32 -15.96
CA PHE A 14 -6.65 11.81 -17.20
C PHE A 14 -7.19 12.50 -18.45
N ASN A 15 -8.45 12.97 -18.43
CA ASN A 15 -9.06 13.62 -19.58
C ASN A 15 -8.35 14.91 -20.02
N ARG A 16 -7.54 15.54 -19.15
CA ARG A 16 -6.71 16.71 -19.48
C ARG A 16 -5.73 16.51 -20.65
N LYS A 17 -5.41 15.26 -20.99
CA LYS A 17 -4.54 14.88 -22.12
C LYS A 17 -5.27 14.11 -23.23
N ILE A 18 -6.53 13.75 -23.01
CA ILE A 18 -7.32 12.92 -23.94
C ILE A 18 -8.33 13.79 -24.69
N GLY A 19 -8.98 14.75 -24.01
CA GLY A 19 -9.97 15.63 -24.63
C GLY A 19 -11.27 14.93 -25.02
N ALA A 20 -11.64 13.85 -24.33
CA ALA A 20 -12.92 13.19 -24.54
C ALA A 20 -14.09 14.05 -24.02
N ASP A 21 -15.26 13.89 -24.64
CA ASP A 21 -16.52 14.43 -24.12
C ASP A 21 -16.92 13.64 -22.86
N LEU A 22 -16.55 14.19 -21.69
CA LEU A 22 -16.68 13.52 -20.38
C LEU A 22 -17.67 14.26 -19.50
N LYS A 23 -18.69 13.54 -19.02
CA LYS A 23 -19.60 13.99 -17.97
C LYS A 23 -19.43 13.12 -16.72
N VAL A 24 -19.06 13.75 -15.61
CA VAL A 24 -19.04 13.12 -14.27
C VAL A 24 -20.27 13.58 -13.51
N ILE A 25 -21.01 12.65 -12.92
CA ILE A 25 -22.12 12.95 -12.00
C ILE A 25 -21.57 12.86 -10.57
N PRO A 26 -21.42 13.97 -9.84
CA PRO A 26 -20.93 13.95 -8.47
C PRO A 26 -21.90 13.21 -7.54
N MET A 27 -21.34 12.55 -6.54
CA MET A 27 -22.08 11.96 -5.42
C MET A 27 -22.61 13.07 -4.51
N GLU A 28 -23.73 12.81 -3.86
CA GLU A 28 -24.26 13.67 -2.80
C GLU A 28 -23.80 13.15 -1.44
N GLY A 29 -23.46 14.06 -0.51
CA GLY A 29 -23.09 13.72 0.87
C GLY A 29 -21.68 13.13 1.08
N TYR A 30 -20.98 12.70 0.03
CA TYR A 30 -19.59 12.26 0.15
C TYR A 30 -18.64 13.43 0.42
N SER A 31 -17.71 13.25 1.34
CA SER A 31 -16.60 14.17 1.57
C SER A 31 -15.29 13.41 1.61
N ARG A 32 -14.17 14.08 1.28
CA ARG A 32 -12.85 13.44 1.17
C ARG A 32 -12.35 12.78 2.47
N GLY A 33 -12.85 13.21 3.62
CA GLY A 33 -12.49 12.63 4.91
C GLY A 33 -13.16 11.28 5.20
N MET A 34 -14.14 10.86 4.39
CA MET A 34 -14.85 9.61 4.60
C MET A 34 -14.02 8.39 4.20
N ILE A 35 -14.05 7.36 5.04
CA ILE A 35 -13.78 5.97 4.65
C ILE A 35 -15.09 5.29 4.24
N TYR A 36 -15.01 4.11 3.60
CA TYR A 36 -16.20 3.42 3.09
C TYR A 36 -17.24 3.15 4.19
N GLN A 37 -16.79 2.84 5.40
CA GLN A 37 -17.62 2.62 6.57
C GLN A 37 -18.52 3.83 6.90
N ASP A 38 -18.04 5.06 6.69
CA ASP A 38 -18.79 6.28 7.01
C ASP A 38 -19.95 6.53 6.04
N THR A 39 -19.92 5.89 4.87
CA THR A 39 -20.97 6.04 3.85
C THR A 39 -22.28 5.34 4.25
N GLY A 40 -22.23 4.41 5.20
CA GLY A 40 -23.36 3.55 5.56
C GLY A 40 -23.75 2.52 4.48
N LEU A 41 -23.01 2.45 3.37
CA LEU A 41 -23.26 1.50 2.30
C LEU A 41 -22.80 0.09 2.66
N SER A 42 -23.51 -0.91 2.14
CA SER A 42 -23.09 -2.31 2.27
C SER A 42 -21.94 -2.63 1.33
N TRP A 43 -20.87 -3.21 1.87
CA TRP A 43 -19.74 -3.66 1.06
C TRP A 43 -20.11 -4.85 0.18
N VAL A 44 -19.75 -4.75 -1.10
CA VAL A 44 -19.83 -5.87 -2.05
C VAL A 44 -18.41 -6.28 -2.39
N GLN A 45 -18.12 -7.58 -2.24
CA GLN A 45 -16.82 -8.17 -2.57
C GLN A 45 -16.36 -7.76 -3.98
N THR A 46 -15.21 -7.09 -4.08
CA THR A 46 -14.67 -6.60 -5.36
C THR A 46 -13.80 -7.63 -6.08
N SER A 47 -13.28 -8.62 -5.36
CA SER A 47 -12.57 -9.77 -5.93
C SER A 47 -12.57 -10.95 -4.94
N PRO A 48 -12.26 -12.19 -5.38
CA PRO A 48 -12.12 -13.33 -4.47
C PRO A 48 -11.12 -13.11 -3.31
N ASN A 49 -10.19 -12.17 -3.46
CA ASN A 49 -9.18 -11.82 -2.45
C ASN A 49 -9.49 -10.55 -1.65
N ILE A 50 -10.57 -9.83 -1.98
CA ILE A 50 -11.03 -8.63 -1.24
C ILE A 50 -12.51 -8.83 -0.84
N PRO A 51 -12.80 -9.77 0.07
CA PRO A 51 -14.15 -10.06 0.54
C PRO A 51 -14.71 -8.98 1.46
N ASP A 52 -13.85 -8.26 2.19
CA ASP A 52 -14.26 -7.31 3.23
C ASP A 52 -13.36 -6.06 3.26
N LEU A 53 -13.75 -5.07 4.07
CA LEU A 53 -13.05 -3.79 4.18
C LEU A 53 -11.65 -3.95 4.78
N ASP A 54 -11.42 -4.91 5.68
CA ASP A 54 -10.08 -5.21 6.19
C ASP A 54 -9.14 -5.61 5.06
N SER A 55 -9.61 -6.41 4.10
CA SER A 55 -8.84 -6.73 2.90
C SER A 55 -8.58 -5.51 2.02
N VAL A 56 -9.50 -4.54 1.95
CA VAL A 56 -9.27 -3.28 1.21
C VAL A 56 -8.10 -2.51 1.82
N PHE A 57 -8.13 -2.31 3.14
CA PHE A 57 -7.05 -1.61 3.84
C PHE A 57 -5.75 -2.43 3.87
N GLY A 58 -5.85 -3.75 4.00
CA GLY A 58 -4.72 -4.67 3.99
C GLY A 58 -4.02 -4.78 2.64
N TYR A 59 -4.73 -4.57 1.53
CA TYR A 59 -4.21 -4.76 0.17
C TYR A 59 -2.91 -3.99 -0.08
N MET A 60 -2.92 -2.69 0.19
CA MET A 60 -1.74 -1.83 -0.01
C MET A 60 -0.67 -2.03 1.07
N ALA A 61 -1.06 -2.56 2.24
CA ALA A 61 -0.16 -2.80 3.36
C ALA A 61 0.61 -4.13 3.25
N THR A 62 0.08 -5.10 2.51
CA THR A 62 0.63 -6.46 2.44
C THR A 62 0.87 -6.97 1.02
N GLY A 63 0.21 -6.40 0.01
CA GLY A 63 0.30 -6.83 -1.40
C GLY A 63 1.54 -6.34 -2.16
N LEU A 64 2.57 -5.88 -1.45
CA LEU A 64 3.85 -5.47 -2.03
C LEU A 64 4.86 -6.62 -1.92
N GLY A 65 5.86 -6.66 -2.80
CA GLY A 65 6.93 -7.67 -2.74
C GLY A 65 6.83 -8.81 -3.75
N GLU A 66 6.07 -8.64 -4.84
CA GLU A 66 6.00 -9.64 -5.89
C GLU A 66 7.40 -10.06 -6.39
N GLY A 67 7.67 -11.36 -6.40
CA GLY A 67 8.98 -11.92 -6.78
C GLY A 67 10.09 -11.84 -5.73
N THR A 68 9.84 -11.27 -4.54
CA THR A 68 10.85 -11.19 -3.47
C THR A 68 10.81 -12.38 -2.49
N GLY A 69 9.73 -13.16 -2.51
CA GLY A 69 9.44 -14.19 -1.50
C GLY A 69 8.76 -13.66 -0.25
N ILE A 70 8.51 -12.34 -0.17
CA ILE A 70 7.57 -11.75 0.79
C ILE A 70 6.18 -11.83 0.17
N ALA A 71 5.23 -12.37 0.91
CA ALA A 71 3.88 -12.63 0.43
C ALA A 71 2.83 -12.22 1.46
N GLN A 72 1.65 -11.89 0.94
CA GLN A 72 0.44 -11.73 1.74
C GLN A 72 -0.25 -13.07 1.99
N ALA A 73 -1.06 -13.13 3.05
CA ALA A 73 -2.01 -14.22 3.27
C ALA A 73 -3.28 -13.70 3.96
N ASP A 74 -4.28 -14.57 4.11
CA ASP A 74 -5.57 -14.27 4.73
C ASP A 74 -6.27 -13.06 4.12
N LYS A 75 -6.28 -12.98 2.79
CA LYS A 75 -6.94 -11.89 2.07
C LYS A 75 -6.34 -10.55 2.52
N PHE A 76 -5.01 -10.44 2.43
CA PHE A 76 -4.24 -9.24 2.78
C PHE A 76 -4.17 -8.86 4.27
N LYS A 77 -4.52 -9.78 5.19
CA LYS A 77 -4.47 -9.54 6.66
C LYS A 77 -3.17 -10.00 7.31
N TRP A 78 -2.29 -10.65 6.55
CA TRP A 78 -0.98 -11.12 7.00
C TRP A 78 0.08 -10.83 5.94
N ILE A 79 1.31 -10.54 6.37
CA ILE A 79 2.49 -10.40 5.50
C ILE A 79 3.71 -11.08 6.13
N GLY A 80 4.50 -11.77 5.32
CA GLY A 80 5.73 -12.41 5.77
C GLY A 80 6.42 -13.21 4.67
N GLY A 81 7.42 -14.00 5.06
CA GLY A 81 8.25 -14.76 4.12
C GLY A 81 9.23 -15.68 4.83
N LYS A 82 9.90 -16.54 4.06
CA LYS A 82 10.95 -17.43 4.61
C LYS A 82 12.12 -16.60 5.15
N GLY A 83 12.73 -17.10 6.23
CA GLY A 83 13.89 -16.45 6.85
C GLY A 83 13.59 -15.19 7.67
N ILE A 84 12.32 -14.86 7.89
CA ILE A 84 11.92 -13.75 8.77
C ILE A 84 11.68 -14.28 10.18
N ASP A 85 12.30 -13.65 11.19
CA ASP A 85 11.88 -13.81 12.59
C ASP A 85 10.60 -13.00 12.84
N ALA A 86 9.48 -13.69 13.09
CA ALA A 86 8.18 -13.07 13.25
C ALA A 86 8.13 -12.07 14.42
N ARG A 87 8.77 -12.38 15.56
CA ARG A 87 8.78 -11.51 16.74
C ARG A 87 9.55 -10.24 16.46
N ARG A 88 10.76 -10.37 15.91
CA ARG A 88 11.59 -9.21 15.55
C ARG A 88 10.90 -8.35 14.49
N PHE A 89 10.19 -8.96 13.53
CA PHE A 89 9.44 -8.23 12.52
C PHE A 89 8.28 -7.43 13.12
N ALA A 90 7.51 -8.05 14.03
CA ALA A 90 6.45 -7.35 14.77
C ALA A 90 7.01 -6.21 15.62
N ASP A 91 8.11 -6.42 16.33
CA ASP A 91 8.74 -5.41 17.19
C ASP A 91 9.20 -4.19 16.39
N LEU A 92 9.83 -4.39 15.23
CA LEU A 92 10.25 -3.31 14.33
C LEU A 92 9.04 -2.50 13.84
N LEU A 93 7.97 -3.18 13.41
CA LEU A 93 6.77 -2.53 12.89
C LEU A 93 5.98 -1.78 13.97
N ASN A 94 5.81 -2.38 15.15
CA ASN A 94 5.13 -1.74 16.28
C ASN A 94 5.93 -0.54 16.82
N SER A 95 7.27 -0.61 16.79
CA SER A 95 8.14 0.49 17.21
C SER A 95 8.23 1.63 16.19
N ALA A 96 7.76 1.42 14.94
CA ALA A 96 7.81 2.42 13.89
C ALA A 96 6.76 3.54 14.03
N GLY A 97 5.83 3.43 14.99
CA GLY A 97 4.80 4.44 15.24
C GLY A 97 3.82 4.60 14.07
N LEU A 98 3.51 3.50 13.36
CA LEU A 98 2.51 3.50 12.29
C LEU A 98 1.11 3.68 12.90
N PRO A 99 0.35 4.72 12.52
CA PRO A 99 -0.94 5.02 13.13
C PRO A 99 -1.99 3.97 12.76
N GLY A 100 -2.94 3.73 13.68
CA GLY A 100 -4.14 2.93 13.44
C GLY A 100 -3.94 1.43 13.28
N VAL A 101 -2.73 0.89 13.48
CA VAL A 101 -2.43 -0.54 13.29
C VAL A 101 -1.47 -1.08 14.35
N THR A 102 -1.64 -2.35 14.67
CA THR A 102 -0.67 -3.15 15.45
C THR A 102 -0.36 -4.44 14.72
N PHE A 103 0.83 -4.98 14.96
CA PHE A 103 1.34 -6.15 14.28
C PHE A 103 1.55 -7.28 15.28
N ILE A 104 0.89 -8.41 15.04
CA ILE A 104 0.96 -9.60 15.89
C ILE A 104 1.88 -10.60 15.19
N PRO A 105 2.98 -11.05 15.83
CA PRO A 105 3.88 -12.03 15.21
C PRO A 105 3.13 -13.34 14.94
N GLU A 106 3.22 -13.85 13.72
CA GLU A 106 2.54 -15.08 13.31
C GLU A 106 3.41 -15.85 12.31
N VAL A 107 3.65 -17.13 12.60
CA VAL A 107 4.44 -18.04 11.77
C VAL A 107 3.50 -18.96 10.98
N ARG A 108 3.79 -19.17 9.70
CA ARG A 108 3.03 -20.02 8.77
C ARG A 108 3.97 -20.99 8.06
N GLY A 109 3.98 -22.24 8.51
CA GLY A 109 4.97 -23.21 8.03
C GLY A 109 6.38 -22.69 8.27
N GLU A 110 7.17 -22.55 7.21
CA GLU A 110 8.54 -22.01 7.26
C GLU A 110 8.62 -20.48 7.19
N ALA A 111 7.48 -19.79 6.97
CA ALA A 111 7.45 -18.34 6.82
C ALA A 111 7.14 -17.66 8.15
N GLY A 112 8.02 -16.76 8.59
CA GLY A 112 7.70 -15.83 9.67
C GLY A 112 7.09 -14.55 9.12
N GLY A 113 6.15 -13.97 9.87
CA GLY A 113 5.45 -12.77 9.43
C GLY A 113 4.65 -12.13 10.56
N VAL A 114 3.74 -11.26 10.16
CA VAL A 114 2.86 -10.54 11.07
C VAL A 114 1.43 -10.51 10.53
N ARG A 115 0.48 -10.68 11.45
CA ARG A 115 -0.92 -10.34 11.22
C ARG A 115 -1.13 -8.86 11.52
N LEU A 116 -1.82 -8.17 10.62
CA LEU A 116 -2.25 -6.80 10.83
C LEU A 116 -3.53 -6.79 11.65
N LYS A 117 -3.54 -6.04 12.74
CA LYS A 117 -4.73 -5.70 13.50
C LYS A 117 -4.95 -4.19 13.38
N ILE A 118 -5.84 -3.79 12.48
CA ILE A 118 -6.24 -2.40 12.31
C ILE A 118 -7.15 -2.04 13.49
N GLN A 119 -6.78 -0.97 14.20
CA GLN A 119 -7.49 -0.49 15.40
C GLN A 119 -8.26 0.80 15.11
N ASP A 120 -7.77 1.60 14.17
CA ASP A 120 -8.41 2.83 13.73
C ASP A 120 -8.20 3.01 12.23
N TYR A 121 -9.28 2.84 11.47
CA TYR A 121 -9.27 2.94 10.00
C TYR A 121 -9.09 4.36 9.49
N HIS A 122 -9.42 5.38 10.30
CA HIS A 122 -9.29 6.78 9.91
C HIS A 122 -7.84 7.26 9.93
N SER A 123 -7.06 6.81 10.91
CA SER A 123 -5.64 7.14 11.01
C SER A 123 -4.71 6.17 10.28
N PHE A 124 -5.18 4.95 9.96
CA PHE A 124 -4.37 3.95 9.29
C PHE A 124 -3.89 4.40 7.90
N ASN A 125 -2.59 4.24 7.63
CA ASN A 125 -1.99 4.52 6.33
C ASN A 125 -1.46 3.23 5.68
N PRO A 126 -2.25 2.56 4.83
CA PRO A 126 -1.88 1.30 4.18
C PRO A 126 -0.60 1.38 3.34
N ALA A 127 -0.48 2.41 2.51
CA ALA A 127 0.64 2.52 1.56
C ALA A 127 1.97 2.75 2.28
N LYS A 128 1.97 3.60 3.32
CA LYS A 128 3.14 3.79 4.19
C LYS A 128 3.49 2.49 4.92
N THR A 129 2.49 1.81 5.47
CA THR A 129 2.67 0.54 6.17
C THR A 129 3.30 -0.53 5.27
N GLY A 130 2.85 -0.65 4.02
CA GLY A 130 3.41 -1.60 3.07
C GLY A 130 4.89 -1.34 2.76
N ILE A 131 5.29 -0.08 2.61
CA ILE A 131 6.70 0.28 2.43
C ILE A 131 7.52 -0.13 3.66
N TYR A 132 7.04 0.18 4.86
CA TYR A 132 7.73 -0.18 6.11
C TYR A 132 7.86 -1.70 6.27
N ALA A 133 6.78 -2.44 6.01
CA ALA A 133 6.77 -3.90 6.08
C ALA A 133 7.78 -4.52 5.09
N LEU A 134 7.77 -4.08 3.83
CA LEU A 134 8.70 -4.57 2.82
C LEU A 134 10.17 -4.23 3.14
N THR A 135 10.43 -3.02 3.62
CA THR A 135 11.79 -2.59 4.00
C THR A 135 12.31 -3.36 5.20
N TYR A 136 11.52 -3.52 6.27
CA TYR A 136 11.96 -4.33 7.41
C TYR A 136 12.10 -5.81 7.05
N ALA A 137 11.24 -6.35 6.20
CA ALA A 137 11.40 -7.70 5.68
C ALA A 137 12.75 -7.87 4.97
N HIS A 138 13.11 -6.94 4.08
CA HIS A 138 14.42 -6.95 3.40
C HIS A 138 15.58 -6.85 4.40
N LEU A 139 15.47 -5.98 5.41
CA LEU A 139 16.49 -5.86 6.46
C LEU A 139 16.67 -7.15 7.28
N LEU A 140 15.62 -7.96 7.43
CA LEU A 140 15.66 -9.17 8.25
C LEU A 140 16.18 -10.39 7.50
N ASN A 141 15.83 -10.56 6.22
CA ASN A 141 16.18 -11.77 5.46
C ASN A 141 17.03 -11.52 4.21
N ASN A 142 17.33 -10.25 3.89
CA ASN A 142 18.13 -9.83 2.74
C ASN A 142 17.69 -10.50 1.42
N PHE A 143 16.37 -10.59 1.20
CA PHE A 143 15.82 -11.18 -0.02
C PHE A 143 16.40 -10.51 -1.28
N THR A 144 16.53 -11.27 -2.37
CA THR A 144 16.95 -10.71 -3.65
C THR A 144 15.84 -9.85 -4.25
N VAL A 145 16.15 -8.59 -4.58
CA VAL A 145 15.22 -7.68 -5.25
C VAL A 145 15.11 -8.05 -6.74
N PRO A 146 13.91 -8.34 -7.27
CA PRO A 146 13.72 -8.56 -8.71
C PRO A 146 14.10 -7.31 -9.51
N LYS A 147 14.78 -7.50 -10.64
CA LYS A 147 15.24 -6.38 -11.49
C LYS A 147 14.65 -6.48 -12.88
N SER A 148 14.15 -5.36 -13.38
CA SER A 148 13.76 -5.24 -14.79
C SER A 148 14.99 -5.32 -15.70
N GLY A 149 14.84 -6.00 -16.83
CA GLY A 149 15.81 -6.06 -17.93
C GLY A 149 15.10 -5.75 -19.25
N GLU A 150 15.18 -6.66 -20.22
CA GLU A 150 14.37 -6.59 -21.46
C GLU A 150 12.87 -6.59 -21.17
N THR A 151 12.46 -7.27 -20.09
CA THR A 151 11.08 -7.26 -19.59
C THR A 151 11.02 -6.59 -18.22
N ILE A 152 9.93 -5.85 -17.99
CA ILE A 152 9.67 -5.23 -16.69
C ILE A 152 9.09 -6.28 -15.75
N VAL A 153 9.79 -6.54 -14.65
CA VAL A 153 9.35 -7.48 -13.62
C VAL A 153 8.13 -6.94 -12.87
N MET A 154 7.31 -7.84 -12.33
CA MET A 154 6.07 -7.43 -11.68
C MET A 154 6.29 -6.53 -10.46
N PHE A 155 7.40 -6.72 -9.73
CA PHE A 155 7.82 -5.84 -8.64
C PHE A 155 7.85 -4.37 -9.07
N ASP A 156 8.59 -4.07 -10.14
CA ASP A 156 8.74 -2.70 -10.66
C ASP A 156 7.44 -2.18 -11.26
N LYS A 157 6.62 -3.04 -11.88
CA LYS A 157 5.28 -2.66 -12.37
C LYS A 157 4.37 -2.19 -11.23
N ILE A 158 4.34 -2.93 -10.13
CA ILE A 158 3.52 -2.60 -8.95
C ILE A 158 4.03 -1.32 -8.29
N MET A 159 5.35 -1.17 -8.16
CA MET A 159 5.98 0.02 -7.56
C MET A 159 5.93 1.25 -8.48
N GLY A 160 5.74 1.04 -9.79
CA GLY A 160 5.76 2.07 -10.83
C GLY A 160 7.15 2.53 -11.25
N SER A 161 8.22 1.95 -10.67
CA SER A 161 9.63 2.16 -11.06
C SER A 161 10.54 1.20 -10.28
N ASP A 162 11.82 1.14 -10.68
CA ASP A 162 12.89 0.40 -10.01
C ASP A 162 13.40 1.06 -8.70
N LYS A 163 12.92 2.27 -8.36
CA LYS A 163 13.50 3.10 -7.30
C LYS A 163 13.41 2.44 -5.93
N ILE A 164 12.25 1.84 -5.61
CA ILE A 164 12.06 1.18 -4.32
C ILE A 164 13.03 0.01 -4.18
N GLY A 165 13.18 -0.81 -5.24
CA GLY A 165 14.16 -1.90 -5.26
C GLY A 165 15.58 -1.41 -4.98
N ARG A 166 16.02 -0.35 -5.68
CA ARG A 166 17.34 0.25 -5.45
C ARG A 166 17.52 0.79 -4.03
N TYR A 167 16.48 1.34 -3.42
CA TYR A 167 16.56 1.84 -2.04
C TYR A 167 16.68 0.70 -1.02
N LEU A 168 16.02 -0.44 -1.27
CA LEU A 168 16.18 -1.64 -0.45
C LEU A 168 17.62 -2.16 -0.52
N GLU A 169 18.19 -2.26 -1.73
CA GLU A 169 19.58 -2.72 -1.93
C GLU A 169 20.61 -1.76 -1.32
N GLN A 170 20.31 -0.46 -1.24
CA GLN A 170 21.14 0.53 -0.55
C GLN A 170 21.04 0.44 0.98
N GLY A 171 20.15 -0.40 1.51
CA GLY A 171 19.92 -0.54 2.95
C GLY A 171 19.25 0.69 3.58
N LEU A 172 18.49 1.47 2.80
CA LEU A 172 17.80 2.64 3.34
C LEU A 172 16.74 2.22 4.38
N THR A 173 16.60 3.02 5.44
CA THR A 173 15.53 2.84 6.41
C THR A 173 14.16 3.21 5.81
N PRO A 174 13.04 2.72 6.37
CA PRO A 174 11.72 3.10 5.88
C PRO A 174 11.48 4.62 5.87
N GLN A 175 11.99 5.34 6.87
CA GLN A 175 11.90 6.80 6.97
C GLN A 175 12.68 7.50 5.85
N GLN A 176 13.86 6.96 5.49
CA GLN A 176 14.64 7.49 4.37
C GLN A 176 13.93 7.25 3.04
N ILE A 177 13.33 6.07 2.82
CA ILE A 177 12.53 5.77 1.63
C ILE A 177 11.32 6.70 1.55
N GLU A 178 10.63 6.91 2.67
CA GLU A 178 9.53 7.87 2.78
C GLU A 178 9.95 9.28 2.40
N ALA A 179 11.09 9.76 2.90
CA ALA A 179 11.63 11.05 2.53
C ALA A 179 11.94 11.15 1.02
N LYS A 180 12.37 10.05 0.36
CA LYS A 180 12.66 10.04 -1.08
C LYS A 180 11.41 10.18 -1.95
N TYR A 181 10.29 9.54 -1.59
CA TYR A 181 9.06 9.66 -2.39
C TYR A 181 8.20 10.87 -2.02
N THR A 182 8.40 11.46 -0.84
CA THR A 182 7.57 12.58 -0.33
C THR A 182 7.49 13.79 -1.28
N PRO A 183 8.57 14.26 -1.93
CA PRO A 183 8.48 15.36 -2.89
C PRO A 183 7.53 15.06 -4.06
N LEU A 184 7.58 13.85 -4.62
CA LEU A 184 6.69 13.42 -5.70
C LEU A 184 5.25 13.29 -5.23
N LEU A 185 5.03 12.78 -4.01
CA LEU A 185 3.71 12.73 -3.39
C LEU A 185 3.11 14.13 -3.22
N ASN A 186 3.90 15.10 -2.75
CA ASN A 186 3.45 16.49 -2.55
C ASN A 186 3.17 17.17 -3.90
N HIS A 187 4.00 16.94 -4.90
CA HIS A 187 3.75 17.41 -6.26
C HIS A 187 2.43 16.86 -6.81
N PHE A 188 2.19 15.55 -6.69
CA PHE A 188 0.94 14.94 -7.13
C PHE A 188 -0.28 15.45 -6.35
N LYS A 189 -0.15 15.68 -5.04
CA LYS A 189 -1.21 16.29 -4.22
C LYS A 189 -1.58 17.70 -4.71
N ALA A 190 -0.60 18.49 -5.12
CA ALA A 190 -0.84 19.81 -5.70
C ALA A 190 -1.48 19.71 -7.09
N GLU A 191 -0.97 18.83 -7.95
CA GLU A 191 -1.49 18.63 -9.31
C GLU A 191 -2.95 18.17 -9.30
N ARG A 192 -3.28 17.16 -8.48
CA ARG A 192 -4.64 16.60 -8.44
C ARG A 192 -5.69 17.57 -7.89
N ASN A 193 -5.28 18.61 -7.16
CA ASN A 193 -6.19 19.56 -6.51
C ASN A 193 -7.16 20.22 -7.50
N ASN A 194 -6.70 20.46 -8.73
CA ASN A 194 -7.50 21.06 -9.81
C ASN A 194 -8.58 20.12 -10.38
N HIS A 195 -8.61 18.86 -9.94
CA HIS A 195 -9.49 17.80 -10.44
C HIS A 195 -10.33 17.18 -9.34
N LEU A 196 -10.29 17.75 -8.12
CA LEU A 196 -11.08 17.28 -7.00
C LEU A 196 -12.48 17.87 -7.08
N ILE A 197 -13.49 17.04 -6.81
CA ILE A 197 -14.90 17.44 -6.80
C ILE A 197 -15.53 17.38 -5.39
N TYR A 198 -14.75 16.91 -4.39
CA TYR A 198 -15.12 16.82 -2.96
C TYR A 198 -14.01 17.25 -2.01
#